data_AF-A0A1A8VJ46-F1
#
_entry.id   AF-A0A1A8VJ46-F1
#
_cell.length_a   1.000
_cell.length_b   1.000
_cell.length_c   1.000
_cell.angle_alpha   90.00
_cell.angle_beta   90.00
_cell.angle_gamma   90.00
#
_symmetry.space_group_name_H-M   'P 1'
#
loop_
_entity.id
_entity.type
_entity.pdbx_description
1 polymer ?
#
loop_
_entity_poly.entity_id
_entity_poly.type
_entity_poly.pdbx_seq_one_letter_code
_entity_poly.pdbx_strand_id
1 'polypeptide(L)'
;MDSTYCHACRHFSSPSSAGSVFDSPCGFRNWKKATERGGGFSVHAKSERHKDSMIAWRDYQRAVKANTTLANILDKEHSKKVKENREYIRTIGEVILLTARQNIAQRGHNESEESNNKGNFREILEMVANHDPAVKRRLTSIHNAKYTSKIVQNEVLGCLAEMVRSEIIEEVKRSQYFSIMADETKDVSKQEQISFILRYYYDGAIKESFLHFESAERLDAVGLTEKIVIVNLLGRHGLDYKNNLIGQAYDGAAVMSGKHSGVQAKIKETAPFAFYIHCSAHCLNLVLVDSIKAVPEAEECFALLQSLYVFTSGS
;
A
#
# COMPACT_ATOMS: atom_id res chain seq x y z
N MET A 1 -59.37 19.38 1.16
CA MET A 1 -58.18 20.13 0.69
C MET A 1 -58.59 21.58 0.56
N ASP A 2 -58.15 22.47 1.45
CA ASP A 2 -58.66 23.85 1.51
C ASP A 2 -57.87 24.87 0.68
N SER A 3 -56.79 24.44 0.02
CA SER A 3 -55.94 25.31 -0.80
C SER A 3 -55.33 24.56 -2.00
N THR A 4 -55.02 25.30 -3.05
CA THR A 4 -54.26 24.80 -4.21
C THR A 4 -52.98 25.58 -4.43
N TYR A 5 -51.98 24.90 -4.99
CA TYR A 5 -50.62 25.39 -5.19
C TYR A 5 -50.18 25.07 -6.61
N CYS A 6 -49.31 25.91 -7.16
CA CYS A 6 -48.66 25.63 -8.43
C CYS A 6 -47.27 25.04 -8.19
N HIS A 7 -47.07 23.79 -8.57
CA HIS A 7 -45.79 23.09 -8.40
C HIS A 7 -44.63 23.84 -9.08
N ALA A 8 -44.80 24.25 -10.34
CA ALA A 8 -43.78 24.98 -11.07
C ALA A 8 -43.41 26.30 -10.37
N CYS A 9 -44.40 27.11 -9.99
CA CYS A 9 -44.14 28.39 -9.32
C CYS A 9 -43.55 28.23 -7.92
N ARG A 10 -43.84 27.14 -7.22
CA ARG A 10 -43.31 26.92 -5.86
C ARG A 10 -41.85 26.48 -5.85
N HIS A 11 -41.42 25.75 -6.88
CA HIS A 11 -40.08 25.14 -6.92
C HIS A 11 -39.12 25.81 -7.93
N PHE A 12 -39.64 26.53 -8.93
CA PHE A 12 -38.86 27.05 -10.05
C PHE A 12 -39.09 28.55 -10.29
N SER A 13 -39.71 29.27 -9.37
CA SER A 13 -39.82 30.73 -9.45
C SER A 13 -38.50 31.41 -9.13
N SER A 14 -38.18 32.50 -9.85
CA SER A 14 -37.05 33.35 -9.51
C SER A 14 -37.26 34.03 -8.14
N PRO A 15 -36.22 34.13 -7.29
CA PRO A 15 -36.26 34.86 -6.03
C PRO A 15 -36.57 36.36 -6.19
N SER A 16 -36.29 36.93 -7.37
CA SER A 16 -36.51 38.34 -7.68
C SER A 16 -37.94 38.68 -8.12
N SER A 17 -38.77 37.67 -8.40
CA SER A 17 -40.13 37.88 -8.86
C SER A 17 -41.07 38.16 -7.68
N ALA A 18 -42.02 39.10 -7.85
CA ALA A 18 -43.07 39.35 -6.86
C ALA A 18 -43.84 38.06 -6.53
N GLY A 19 -44.16 37.82 -5.26
CA GLY A 19 -44.78 36.59 -4.76
C GLY A 19 -46.20 36.36 -5.29
N SER A 20 -46.65 35.10 -5.33
CA SER A 20 -47.99 34.72 -5.75
C SER A 20 -48.74 33.97 -4.66
N VAL A 21 -50.07 34.06 -4.65
CA VAL A 21 -50.89 33.25 -3.73
C VAL A 21 -50.73 31.74 -4.00
N PHE A 22 -50.28 31.37 -5.21
CA PHE A 22 -50.09 29.97 -5.64
C PHE A 22 -48.75 29.34 -5.22
N ASP A 23 -47.79 30.12 -4.72
CA ASP A 23 -46.52 29.64 -4.14
C ASP A 23 -46.30 30.06 -2.68
N SER A 24 -47.17 30.92 -2.16
CA SER A 24 -47.29 31.23 -0.74
C SER A 24 -47.63 30.00 0.11
N PRO A 25 -47.17 29.91 1.38
CA PRO A 25 -47.58 28.85 2.32
C PRO A 25 -49.10 28.70 2.47
N CYS A 26 -49.85 29.81 2.37
CA CYS A 26 -51.30 29.84 2.56
C CYS A 26 -52.09 29.19 1.40
N GLY A 27 -51.52 29.19 0.19
CA GLY A 27 -52.13 28.67 -1.04
C GLY A 27 -53.37 29.43 -1.51
N PHE A 28 -53.84 29.12 -2.72
CA PHE A 28 -55.05 29.72 -3.27
C PHE A 28 -56.30 29.01 -2.74
N ARG A 29 -57.23 29.77 -2.14
CA ARG A 29 -58.43 29.23 -1.46
C ARG A 29 -59.77 29.69 -2.04
N ASN A 30 -59.76 30.66 -2.95
CA ASN A 30 -61.00 31.24 -3.49
C ASN A 30 -61.57 30.39 -4.63
N TRP A 31 -62.14 29.24 -4.26
CA TRP A 31 -62.66 28.25 -5.21
C TRP A 31 -63.82 28.77 -6.08
N LYS A 32 -64.66 29.66 -5.54
CA LYS A 32 -65.78 30.26 -6.28
C LYS A 32 -65.30 31.02 -7.53
N LYS A 33 -64.15 31.70 -7.44
CA LYS A 33 -63.55 32.48 -8.53
C LYS A 33 -62.39 31.76 -9.22
N ALA A 34 -62.21 30.47 -8.99
CA ALA A 34 -61.06 29.74 -9.52
C ALA A 34 -61.12 29.61 -11.05
N THR A 35 -62.28 29.22 -11.57
CA THR A 35 -62.52 28.85 -12.99
C THR A 35 -63.33 29.88 -13.78
N GLU A 36 -63.77 30.97 -13.15
CA GLU A 36 -64.45 32.06 -13.85
C GLU A 36 -63.55 32.66 -14.95
N ARG A 37 -64.15 33.23 -16.00
CA ARG A 37 -63.40 33.91 -17.06
C ARG A 37 -62.70 35.13 -16.46
N GLY A 38 -61.36 35.12 -16.42
CA GLY A 38 -60.57 36.13 -15.69
C GLY A 38 -60.41 35.84 -14.19
N GLY A 39 -60.79 34.64 -13.74
CA GLY A 39 -60.63 34.15 -12.39
C GLY A 39 -59.20 33.74 -12.04
N GLY A 40 -59.01 33.24 -10.82
CA GLY A 40 -57.70 33.00 -10.20
C GLY A 40 -56.76 32.13 -11.04
N PHE A 41 -57.25 31.04 -11.63
CA PHE A 41 -56.43 30.15 -12.46
C PHE A 41 -56.08 30.79 -13.81
N SER A 42 -57.03 31.49 -14.43
CA SER A 42 -56.79 32.16 -15.71
C SER A 42 -55.80 33.31 -15.59
N VAL A 43 -55.82 34.07 -14.49
CA VAL A 43 -54.87 35.15 -14.23
C VAL A 43 -53.50 34.58 -13.91
N HIS A 44 -53.44 33.54 -13.08
CA HIS A 44 -52.19 32.86 -12.75
C HIS A 44 -51.50 32.29 -14.01
N ALA A 45 -52.24 31.56 -14.85
CA ALA A 45 -51.69 30.92 -16.04
C ALA A 45 -51.10 31.93 -17.06
N LYS A 46 -51.62 33.17 -17.07
CA LYS A 46 -51.14 34.25 -17.94
C LYS A 46 -50.01 35.07 -17.34
N SER A 47 -49.75 34.93 -16.04
CA SER A 47 -48.70 35.67 -15.34
C SER A 47 -47.32 35.28 -15.85
N GLU A 48 -46.42 36.26 -15.95
CA GLU A 48 -45.07 36.02 -16.45
C GLU A 48 -44.29 35.06 -15.55
N ARG A 49 -44.43 35.24 -14.23
CA ARG A 49 -43.90 34.32 -13.21
C ARG A 49 -44.30 32.87 -13.47
N HIS A 50 -45.56 32.60 -13.83
CA HIS A 50 -45.99 31.24 -14.14
C HIS A 50 -45.32 30.69 -15.39
N LYS A 51 -45.25 31.50 -16.47
CA LYS A 51 -44.59 31.09 -17.71
C LYS A 51 -43.11 30.78 -17.48
N ASP A 52 -42.39 31.66 -16.79
CA ASP A 52 -40.97 31.49 -16.48
C ASP A 52 -40.72 30.23 -15.65
N SER A 53 -41.52 30.03 -14.58
CA SER A 53 -41.43 28.81 -13.77
C SER A 53 -41.76 27.55 -14.55
N MET A 54 -42.71 27.61 -15.48
CA MET A 54 -43.04 26.48 -16.35
C MET A 54 -41.94 26.18 -17.37
N ILE A 55 -41.26 27.21 -17.89
CA ILE A 55 -40.08 27.04 -18.76
C ILE A 55 -38.95 26.38 -17.98
N ALA A 56 -38.58 26.93 -16.82
CA ALA A 56 -37.53 26.38 -15.95
C ALA A 56 -37.83 24.94 -15.51
N TRP A 57 -39.09 24.64 -15.17
CA TRP A 57 -39.48 23.27 -14.83
C TRP A 57 -39.38 22.31 -16.01
N ARG A 58 -39.82 22.73 -17.21
CA ARG A 58 -39.69 21.91 -18.43
C ARG A 58 -38.23 21.67 -18.80
N ASP A 59 -37.37 22.68 -18.66
CA ASP A 59 -35.94 22.55 -18.93
C ASP A 59 -35.27 21.62 -17.92
N TYR A 60 -35.62 21.71 -16.63
CA TYR A 60 -35.20 20.75 -15.61
C TYR A 60 -35.65 19.33 -15.95
N GLN A 61 -36.92 19.12 -16.33
CA GLN A 61 -37.42 17.80 -16.72
C GLN A 61 -36.68 17.23 -17.94
N ARG A 62 -36.37 18.07 -18.93
CA ARG A 62 -35.53 17.66 -20.07
C ARG A 62 -34.13 17.29 -19.61
N ALA A 63 -33.50 18.08 -18.74
CA ALA A 63 -32.17 17.81 -18.22
C ALA A 63 -32.12 16.53 -17.37
N VAL A 64 -33.14 16.25 -16.56
CA VAL A 64 -33.26 14.99 -15.81
C VAL A 64 -33.40 13.81 -16.76
N LYS A 65 -34.29 13.90 -17.76
CA LYS A 65 -34.48 12.83 -18.75
C LYS A 65 -33.22 12.56 -19.59
N ALA A 66 -32.48 13.60 -19.92
CA ALA A 66 -31.21 13.50 -20.65
C ALA A 66 -30.01 13.18 -19.74
N ASN A 67 -30.20 13.09 -18.43
CA ASN A 67 -29.13 12.93 -17.43
C ASN A 67 -28.06 14.04 -17.46
N THR A 68 -28.44 15.25 -17.88
CA THR A 68 -27.56 16.43 -18.05
C THR A 68 -27.84 17.51 -17.00
N THR A 69 -28.36 17.13 -15.83
CA THR A 69 -28.43 18.07 -14.72
C THR A 69 -27.02 18.46 -14.29
N LEU A 70 -26.85 19.66 -13.71
CA LEU A 70 -25.54 20.11 -13.23
C LEU A 70 -24.93 19.11 -12.23
N ALA A 71 -25.75 18.55 -11.34
CA ALA A 71 -25.30 17.53 -10.38
C ALA A 71 -24.75 16.29 -11.09
N ASN A 72 -25.45 15.78 -12.11
CA ASN A 72 -25.04 14.56 -12.82
C ASN A 72 -23.80 14.81 -13.70
N ILE A 73 -23.67 16.01 -14.27
CA ILE A 73 -22.46 16.40 -15.01
C ILE A 73 -21.26 16.49 -14.05
N LEU A 74 -21.42 17.13 -12.89
CA LEU A 74 -20.37 17.23 -11.88
C LEU A 74 -19.95 15.86 -11.36
N ASP A 75 -20.91 14.97 -11.09
CA ASP A 75 -20.63 13.60 -10.65
C ASP A 75 -19.90 12.78 -11.73
N LYS A 76 -20.31 12.93 -13.00
CA LYS A 76 -19.65 12.29 -14.14
C LYS A 76 -18.21 12.76 -14.31
N GLU A 77 -17.97 14.08 -14.26
CA GLU A 77 -16.61 14.64 -14.36
C GLU A 77 -15.76 14.27 -13.15
N HIS A 78 -16.34 14.22 -11.95
CA HIS A 78 -15.65 13.73 -10.76
C HIS A 78 -15.23 12.25 -10.92
N SER A 79 -16.16 11.40 -11.33
CA SER A 79 -15.91 9.97 -11.57
C SER A 79 -14.83 9.75 -12.63
N LYS A 80 -14.86 10.53 -13.71
CA LYS A 80 -13.81 10.53 -14.74
C LYS A 80 -12.45 10.88 -14.15
N LYS A 81 -12.36 11.94 -13.35
CA LYS A 81 -11.12 12.35 -12.69
C LYS A 81 -10.58 11.29 -11.71
N VAL A 82 -11.47 10.64 -10.96
CA VAL A 82 -11.09 9.51 -10.07
C VAL A 82 -10.51 8.36 -10.88
N LYS A 83 -11.14 8.00 -12.00
CA LYS A 83 -10.63 6.95 -12.89
C LYS A 83 -9.24 7.28 -13.43
N GLU A 84 -9.06 8.48 -13.97
CA GLU A 84 -7.76 8.94 -14.49
C GLU A 84 -6.67 8.97 -13.40
N ASN A 85 -7.01 9.39 -12.17
CA ASN A 85 -6.08 9.35 -11.03
C ASN A 85 -5.66 7.92 -10.69
N ARG A 86 -6.60 6.97 -10.67
CA ARG A 86 -6.32 5.56 -10.38
C ARG A 86 -5.43 4.92 -11.45
N GLU A 87 -5.69 5.23 -12.72
CA GLU A 87 -4.85 4.77 -13.83
C GLU A 87 -3.42 5.30 -13.70
N TYR A 88 -3.25 6.58 -13.38
CA TYR A 88 -1.91 7.15 -13.17
C TYR A 88 -1.15 6.53 -11.98
N ILE A 89 -1.82 6.33 -10.84
CA ILE A 89 -1.21 5.68 -9.67
C ILE A 89 -0.87 4.21 -9.98
N ARG A 90 -1.68 3.52 -10.78
CA ARG A 90 -1.36 2.17 -11.26
C ARG A 90 -0.07 2.18 -12.07
N THR A 91 0.10 3.10 -13.01
CA THR A 91 1.34 3.24 -13.79
C THR A 91 2.56 3.44 -12.88
N ILE A 92 2.45 4.31 -11.87
CA ILE A 92 3.53 4.51 -10.88
C ILE A 92 3.86 3.20 -10.16
N GLY A 93 2.83 2.50 -9.67
CA GLY A 93 2.99 1.20 -9.02
C GLY A 93 3.65 0.16 -9.92
N GLU A 94 3.29 0.11 -11.20
CA GLU A 94 3.88 -0.82 -12.18
C GLU A 94 5.35 -0.53 -12.45
N VAL A 95 5.76 0.74 -12.56
CA VAL A 95 7.17 1.11 -12.74
C VAL A 95 8.00 0.79 -11.49
N ILE A 96 7.45 1.05 -10.29
CA ILE A 96 8.11 0.68 -9.02
C ILE A 96 8.22 -0.85 -8.89
N LEU A 97 7.15 -1.57 -9.24
CA LEU A 97 7.16 -3.03 -9.22
C LEU A 97 8.18 -3.60 -10.21
N LEU A 98 8.26 -3.03 -11.42
CA LEU A 98 9.24 -3.43 -12.44
C LEU A 98 10.67 -3.29 -11.91
N THR A 99 11.02 -2.09 -11.43
CA THR A 99 12.36 -1.80 -10.91
C THR A 99 12.72 -2.68 -9.71
N ALA A 100 11.77 -2.93 -8.80
CA ALA A 100 11.95 -3.84 -7.68
C ALA A 100 12.19 -5.28 -8.13
N ARG A 101 11.39 -5.80 -9.08
CA ARG A 101 11.53 -7.18 -9.60
C ARG A 101 12.81 -7.40 -10.40
N GLN A 102 13.30 -6.38 -11.10
CA GLN A 102 14.55 -6.44 -11.86
C GLN A 102 15.78 -6.19 -10.97
N ASN A 103 15.59 -5.91 -9.68
CA ASN A 103 16.67 -5.57 -8.74
C ASN A 103 17.54 -4.40 -9.24
N ILE A 104 16.90 -3.39 -9.85
CA ILE A 104 17.57 -2.17 -10.32
C ILE A 104 17.23 -1.00 -9.41
N ALA A 105 18.22 -0.13 -9.17
CA ALA A 105 18.03 1.04 -8.32
C ALA A 105 16.93 1.94 -8.88
N GLN A 106 15.92 2.28 -8.07
CA GLN A 106 14.84 3.17 -8.49
C GLN A 106 15.33 4.59 -8.71
N ARG A 107 16.27 5.04 -7.87
CA ARG A 107 16.72 6.42 -7.76
C ARG A 107 18.07 6.64 -8.41
N GLY A 108 18.26 7.83 -8.96
CA GLY A 108 19.55 8.31 -9.42
C GLY A 108 20.31 9.04 -8.31
N HIS A 109 21.60 9.27 -8.51
CA HIS A 109 22.39 10.14 -7.64
C HIS A 109 21.89 11.59 -7.64
N ASN A 110 21.40 12.07 -8.79
CA ASN A 110 20.78 13.37 -8.93
C ASN A 110 19.44 13.24 -9.67
N GLU A 111 18.33 13.54 -8.99
CA GLU A 111 16.99 13.55 -9.58
C GLU A 111 16.48 14.97 -9.93
N SER A 112 17.39 15.96 -10.02
CA SER A 112 17.02 17.32 -10.43
C SER A 112 16.60 17.35 -11.91
N GLU A 113 15.86 18.39 -12.32
CA GLU A 113 15.35 18.48 -13.69
C GLU A 113 16.46 18.64 -14.73
N GLU A 114 17.61 19.18 -14.32
CA GLU A 114 18.81 19.41 -15.11
C GLU A 114 19.71 18.17 -15.20
N SER A 115 19.39 17.09 -14.48
CA SER A 115 20.17 15.85 -14.51
C SER A 115 19.95 15.11 -15.83
N ASN A 116 21.04 14.66 -16.45
CA ASN A 116 21.00 13.79 -17.63
C ASN A 116 20.52 12.35 -17.30
N ASN A 117 20.52 11.98 -16.02
CA ASN A 117 20.02 10.70 -15.55
C ASN A 117 19.34 10.90 -14.19
N LYS A 118 18.00 10.93 -14.20
CA LYS A 118 17.18 11.18 -13.00
C LYS A 118 16.85 9.91 -12.22
N GLY A 119 17.46 8.78 -12.58
CA GLY A 119 17.20 7.46 -12.00
C GLY A 119 16.14 6.66 -12.76
N ASN A 120 16.22 5.33 -12.65
CA ASN A 120 15.42 4.41 -13.46
C ASN A 120 13.91 4.66 -13.33
N PHE A 121 13.41 4.94 -12.13
CA PHE A 121 11.97 5.19 -11.94
C PHE A 121 11.48 6.38 -12.75
N ARG A 122 12.21 7.50 -12.73
CA ARG A 122 11.81 8.73 -13.45
C ARG A 122 12.02 8.60 -14.95
N GLU A 123 13.13 8.01 -15.38
CA GLU A 123 13.41 7.80 -16.82
C GLU A 123 12.40 6.84 -17.47
N ILE A 124 12.02 5.76 -16.77
CA ILE A 124 10.97 4.85 -17.27
C ILE A 124 9.63 5.58 -17.33
N LEU A 125 9.29 6.40 -16.33
CA LEU A 125 8.02 7.13 -16.33
C LEU A 125 7.96 8.20 -17.44
N GLU A 126 9.08 8.85 -17.75
CA GLU A 126 9.19 9.76 -18.90
C GLU A 126 9.07 9.02 -20.23
N MET A 127 9.67 7.81 -20.33
CA MET A 127 9.48 6.94 -21.49
C MET A 127 8.01 6.54 -21.66
N VAL A 128 7.31 6.17 -20.58
CA VAL A 128 5.85 5.90 -20.63
C VAL A 128 5.07 7.13 -21.08
N ALA A 129 5.44 8.33 -20.60
CA ALA A 129 4.80 9.59 -21.00
C ALA A 129 4.96 9.91 -22.49
N ASN A 130 5.99 9.41 -23.17
CA ASN A 130 6.12 9.55 -24.62
C ASN A 130 5.06 8.75 -25.39
N HIS A 131 4.48 7.73 -24.76
CA HIS A 131 3.46 6.87 -25.38
C HIS A 131 2.06 7.07 -24.77
N ASP A 132 1.95 7.65 -23.56
CA ASP A 132 0.69 7.92 -22.88
C ASP A 132 0.51 9.43 -22.59
N PRO A 133 -0.36 10.11 -23.36
CA PRO A 133 -0.66 11.53 -23.15
C PRO A 133 -1.25 11.85 -21.77
N ALA A 134 -1.93 10.91 -21.11
CA ALA A 134 -2.48 11.12 -19.78
C ALA A 134 -1.38 11.16 -18.72
N VAL A 135 -0.40 10.25 -18.80
CA VAL A 135 0.81 10.26 -17.96
C VAL A 135 1.61 11.54 -18.22
N LYS A 136 1.82 11.90 -19.49
CA LYS A 136 2.52 13.14 -19.86
C LYS A 136 1.91 14.39 -19.23
N ARG A 137 0.58 14.55 -19.33
CA ARG A 137 -0.13 15.67 -18.71
C ARG A 137 0.08 15.75 -17.19
N ARG A 138 0.24 14.61 -16.51
CA ARG A 138 0.46 14.57 -15.06
C ARG A 138 1.89 14.96 -14.69
N LEU A 139 2.88 14.48 -15.43
CA LEU A 139 4.29 14.83 -15.20
C LEU A 139 4.57 16.31 -15.44
N THR A 140 3.90 16.93 -16.40
CA THR A 140 4.03 18.36 -16.71
C THR A 140 3.15 19.26 -15.81
N SER A 141 2.37 18.70 -14.89
CA SER A 141 1.49 19.49 -14.01
C SER A 141 2.30 20.32 -13.01
N ILE A 142 1.81 21.53 -12.72
CA ILE A 142 2.48 22.54 -11.88
C ILE A 142 2.40 22.18 -10.38
N HIS A 143 1.59 21.21 -9.99
CA HIS A 143 1.29 20.90 -8.59
C HIS A 143 1.93 19.60 -8.07
N ASN A 144 1.92 19.41 -6.75
CA ASN A 144 2.43 18.25 -6.00
C ASN A 144 1.82 16.87 -6.39
N ALA A 145 0.94 16.82 -7.40
CA ALA A 145 0.27 15.62 -7.87
C ALA A 145 1.07 14.84 -8.93
N LYS A 146 2.40 15.02 -8.99
CA LYS A 146 3.29 14.21 -9.84
C LYS A 146 3.53 12.82 -9.25
N TYR A 147 3.49 12.68 -7.92
CA TYR A 147 3.71 11.40 -7.22
C TYR A 147 5.06 10.72 -7.54
N THR A 148 6.06 11.51 -7.97
CA THR A 148 7.38 11.01 -8.34
C THR A 148 8.43 11.11 -7.22
N SER A 149 8.04 11.65 -6.06
CA SER A 149 8.97 11.91 -4.96
C SER A 149 9.44 10.62 -4.30
N LYS A 150 10.61 10.69 -3.66
CA LYS A 150 11.16 9.57 -2.87
C LYS A 150 10.19 9.03 -1.80
N ILE A 151 9.36 9.91 -1.23
CA ILE A 151 8.39 9.56 -0.20
C ILE A 151 7.32 8.65 -0.81
N VAL A 152 6.71 9.08 -1.92
CA VAL A 152 5.68 8.30 -2.60
C VAL A 152 6.24 6.98 -3.12
N GLN A 153 7.46 6.98 -3.67
CA GLN A 153 8.12 5.74 -4.10
C GLN A 153 8.23 4.73 -2.95
N ASN A 154 8.64 5.19 -1.76
CA ASN A 154 8.74 4.33 -0.57
C ASN A 154 7.38 3.85 -0.07
N GLU A 155 6.36 4.72 -0.06
CA GLU A 155 5.00 4.36 0.36
C GLU A 155 4.41 3.27 -0.55
N VAL A 156 4.55 3.44 -1.86
CA VAL A 156 4.08 2.45 -2.85
C VAL A 156 4.86 1.14 -2.70
N LEU A 157 6.18 1.21 -2.55
CA LEU A 157 7.00 0.01 -2.31
C LEU A 157 6.60 -0.71 -1.01
N GLY A 158 6.30 0.04 0.05
CA GLY A 158 5.77 -0.48 1.30
C GLY A 158 4.45 -1.21 1.10
N CYS A 159 3.51 -0.62 0.35
CA CYS A 159 2.24 -1.27 0.01
C CYS A 159 2.45 -2.59 -0.76
N LEU A 160 3.32 -2.57 -1.77
CA LEU A 160 3.66 -3.78 -2.55
C LEU A 160 4.27 -4.87 -1.65
N ALA A 161 5.17 -4.48 -0.74
CA ALA A 161 5.78 -5.41 0.19
C ALA A 161 4.76 -5.99 1.18
N GLU A 162 3.81 -5.20 1.70
CA GLU A 162 2.71 -5.69 2.54
C GLU A 162 1.80 -6.65 1.79
N MET A 163 1.51 -6.41 0.51
CA MET A 163 0.71 -7.32 -0.32
C MET A 163 1.40 -8.69 -0.44
N VAL A 164 2.71 -8.70 -0.72
CA VAL A 164 3.51 -9.93 -0.79
C VAL A 164 3.54 -10.65 0.56
N ARG A 165 3.77 -9.93 1.65
CA ARG A 165 3.78 -10.53 3.00
C ARG A 165 2.42 -11.10 3.37
N SER A 166 1.34 -10.39 3.04
CA SER A 166 -0.03 -10.86 3.31
C SER A 166 -0.30 -12.17 2.59
N GLU A 167 0.09 -12.29 1.31
CA GLU A 167 -0.06 -13.54 0.56
C GLU A 167 0.72 -14.69 1.22
N ILE A 168 1.99 -14.47 1.56
CA ILE A 168 2.83 -15.48 2.25
C ILE A 168 2.17 -15.93 3.56
N ILE A 169 1.66 -14.99 4.36
CA ILE A 169 1.01 -15.29 5.64
C ILE A 169 -0.26 -16.10 5.43
N GLU A 170 -1.07 -15.78 4.42
CA GLU A 170 -2.27 -16.55 4.10
C GLU A 170 -1.93 -17.97 3.61
N GLU A 171 -0.89 -18.14 2.81
CA GLU A 171 -0.40 -19.47 2.43
C GLU A 171 0.07 -20.28 3.66
N VAL A 172 0.81 -19.66 4.58
CA VAL A 172 1.28 -20.28 5.83
C VAL A 172 0.10 -20.70 6.71
N LYS A 173 -0.92 -19.85 6.85
CA LYS A 173 -2.15 -20.20 7.58
C LYS A 173 -2.86 -21.40 6.98
N ARG A 174 -2.89 -21.51 5.64
CA ARG A 174 -3.47 -22.67 4.92
C ARG A 174 -2.63 -23.94 5.08
N SER A 175 -1.30 -23.83 5.13
CA SER A 175 -0.37 -24.92 5.45
C SER A 175 -0.60 -25.49 6.85
N GLN A 176 -1.18 -24.68 7.75
CA GLN A 176 -1.27 -24.90 9.19
C GLN A 176 0.10 -24.88 9.84
N TYR A 177 0.96 -25.85 9.54
CA TYR A 177 2.29 -26.01 10.12
C TYR A 177 3.37 -25.27 9.33
N PHE A 178 4.35 -24.74 10.05
CA PHE A 178 5.50 -24.05 9.45
C PHE A 178 6.74 -24.13 10.35
N SER A 179 7.88 -23.77 9.78
CA SER A 179 9.15 -23.59 10.47
C SER A 179 9.72 -22.21 10.17
N ILE A 180 10.55 -21.72 11.09
CA ILE A 180 11.28 -20.46 10.94
C ILE A 180 12.75 -20.74 10.63
N MET A 181 13.32 -19.94 9.75
CA MET A 181 14.76 -19.87 9.54
C MET A 181 15.18 -18.42 9.76
N ALA A 182 16.25 -18.22 10.50
CA ALA A 182 16.79 -16.89 10.76
C ALA A 182 18.31 -16.88 10.59
N ASP A 183 18.83 -15.79 10.05
CA ASP A 183 20.27 -15.60 9.90
C ASP A 183 20.66 -14.14 10.12
N GLU A 184 21.80 -13.92 10.75
CA GLU A 184 22.36 -12.60 11.03
C GLU A 184 23.07 -12.05 9.80
N THR A 185 22.81 -10.79 9.48
CA THR A 185 23.46 -10.08 8.37
C THR A 185 23.78 -8.65 8.79
N LYS A 186 24.66 -8.00 8.03
CA LYS A 186 24.99 -6.58 8.20
C LYS A 186 24.47 -5.79 7.02
N ASP A 187 23.79 -4.68 7.29
CA ASP A 187 23.35 -3.78 6.25
C ASP A 187 24.51 -2.90 5.72
N VAL A 188 24.20 -2.07 4.71
CA VAL A 188 25.16 -1.16 4.09
C VAL A 188 25.74 -0.11 5.06
N SER A 189 25.07 0.13 6.19
CA SER A 189 25.50 1.01 7.27
C SER A 189 26.18 0.25 8.42
N LYS A 190 26.48 -1.04 8.22
CA LYS A 190 27.08 -1.97 9.18
C LYS A 190 26.22 -2.21 10.42
N GLN A 191 24.92 -1.93 10.36
CA GLN A 191 23.98 -2.30 11.41
C GLN A 191 23.62 -3.77 11.28
N GLU A 192 23.54 -4.45 12.42
CA GLU A 192 23.19 -5.86 12.47
C GLU A 192 21.68 -6.02 12.33
N GLN A 193 21.30 -6.94 11.45
CA GLN A 193 19.92 -7.24 11.10
C GLN A 193 19.74 -8.75 11.00
N ILE A 194 18.51 -9.20 11.17
CA ILE A 194 18.18 -10.62 11.16
C ILE A 194 17.18 -10.87 10.06
N SER A 195 17.60 -11.67 9.10
CA SER A 195 16.75 -12.15 8.02
C SER A 195 15.78 -13.19 8.58
N PHE A 196 14.51 -13.09 8.24
CA PHE A 196 13.48 -13.99 8.72
C PHE A 196 12.78 -14.67 7.54
N ILE A 197 12.81 -15.99 7.52
CA ILE A 197 12.27 -16.81 6.44
C ILE A 197 11.28 -17.82 7.04
N LEU A 198 10.14 -17.99 6.40
CA LEU A 198 9.17 -19.03 6.70
C LEU A 198 9.33 -20.18 5.74
N ARG A 199 9.36 -21.41 6.28
CA ARG A 199 9.35 -22.64 5.50
C ARG A 199 8.10 -23.45 5.83
N TYR A 200 7.29 -23.74 4.81
CA TYR A 200 5.96 -24.34 4.95
C TYR A 200 5.60 -25.17 3.71
N TYR A 201 4.56 -26.01 3.80
CA TYR A 201 4.10 -26.83 2.69
C TYR A 201 2.84 -26.21 2.08
N TYR A 202 2.90 -25.83 0.81
CA TYR A 202 1.76 -25.24 0.13
C TYR A 202 1.72 -25.71 -1.32
N ASP A 203 0.54 -26.14 -1.75
CA ASP A 203 0.25 -26.52 -3.14
C ASP A 203 1.23 -27.56 -3.71
N GLY A 204 1.43 -28.68 -2.99
CA GLY A 204 2.25 -29.79 -3.47
C GLY A 204 3.76 -29.62 -3.27
N ALA A 205 4.22 -28.47 -2.77
CA ALA A 205 5.65 -28.18 -2.63
C ALA A 205 6.00 -27.56 -1.27
N ILE A 206 7.24 -27.78 -0.84
CA ILE A 206 7.84 -27.03 0.26
C ILE A 206 8.23 -25.65 -0.29
N LYS A 207 7.70 -24.59 0.32
CA LYS A 207 8.06 -23.22 0.02
C LYS A 207 8.94 -22.64 1.12
N GLU A 208 9.91 -21.83 0.72
CA GLU A 208 10.72 -21.00 1.59
C GLU A 208 10.49 -19.55 1.16
N SER A 209 9.94 -18.74 2.06
CA SER A 209 9.52 -17.37 1.74
C SER A 209 10.12 -16.39 2.73
N PHE A 210 10.88 -15.44 2.21
CA PHE A 210 11.38 -14.32 2.99
C PHE A 210 10.22 -13.47 3.51
N LEU A 211 10.23 -13.18 4.80
CA LEU A 211 9.19 -12.40 5.45
C LEU A 211 9.67 -10.97 5.74
N HIS A 212 10.78 -10.82 6.46
CA HIS A 212 11.25 -9.50 6.92
C HIS A 212 12.72 -9.51 7.34
N PHE A 213 13.32 -8.31 7.40
CA PHE A 213 14.56 -8.06 8.13
C PHE A 213 14.24 -7.33 9.42
N GLU A 214 14.62 -7.89 10.56
CA GLU A 214 14.43 -7.23 11.87
C GLU A 214 15.75 -6.58 12.31
N SER A 215 15.71 -5.33 12.79
CA SER A 215 16.90 -4.62 13.27
C SER A 215 17.33 -5.13 14.65
N ALA A 216 18.58 -5.59 14.76
CA ALA A 216 19.15 -6.13 15.99
C ALA A 216 19.89 -5.04 16.78
N GLU A 217 19.15 -4.10 17.40
CA GLU A 217 19.79 -3.09 18.28
C GLU A 217 20.36 -3.71 19.58
N ARG A 218 19.90 -4.91 19.97
CA ARG A 218 20.40 -5.69 21.11
C ARG A 218 20.55 -7.15 20.71
N LEU A 219 21.78 -7.66 20.80
CA LEU A 219 22.18 -9.02 20.42
C LEU A 219 22.14 -10.02 21.58
N ASP A 220 21.54 -9.64 22.72
CA ASP A 220 21.35 -10.58 23.82
C ASP A 220 20.15 -11.48 23.55
N ALA A 221 20.16 -12.71 24.07
CA ALA A 221 19.08 -13.67 23.82
C ALA A 221 17.71 -13.17 24.32
N VAL A 222 17.64 -12.14 25.18
CA VAL A 222 16.36 -11.53 25.60
C VAL A 222 15.88 -10.54 24.55
N GLY A 223 16.70 -9.58 24.13
CA GLY A 223 16.37 -8.61 23.10
C GLY A 223 16.14 -9.27 21.74
N LEU A 224 16.91 -10.30 21.41
CA LEU A 224 16.66 -11.13 20.26
C LEU A 224 15.38 -11.95 20.43
N THR A 225 15.09 -12.55 21.60
CA THR A 225 13.81 -13.27 21.74
C THR A 225 12.60 -12.33 21.73
N GLU A 226 12.71 -11.11 22.27
CA GLU A 226 11.62 -10.13 22.25
C GLU A 226 11.44 -9.44 20.89
N LYS A 227 12.54 -9.22 20.13
CA LYS A 227 12.54 -8.60 18.79
C LYS A 227 12.46 -9.62 17.64
N ILE A 228 13.34 -10.63 17.60
CA ILE A 228 13.34 -11.73 16.60
C ILE A 228 12.12 -12.63 16.78
N VAL A 229 11.73 -12.95 18.01
CA VAL A 229 10.93 -14.15 18.25
C VAL A 229 9.47 -13.83 18.59
N ILE A 230 8.65 -14.04 17.56
CA ILE A 230 7.38 -14.76 17.64
C ILE A 230 6.17 -14.00 18.21
N VAL A 231 6.25 -13.34 19.38
CA VAL A 231 5.06 -12.67 19.95
C VAL A 231 4.68 -11.44 19.14
N ASN A 232 5.68 -10.63 18.77
CA ASN A 232 5.43 -9.44 17.98
C ASN A 232 5.36 -9.77 16.49
N LEU A 233 6.34 -10.42 15.85
CA LEU A 233 6.29 -10.61 14.40
C LEU A 233 5.20 -11.62 13.97
N LEU A 234 5.26 -12.87 14.45
CA LEU A 234 4.27 -13.89 14.09
C LEU A 234 2.89 -13.57 14.67
N GLY A 235 2.83 -13.05 15.90
CA GLY A 235 1.60 -12.57 16.51
C GLY A 235 0.98 -11.37 15.79
N ARG A 236 1.76 -10.38 15.32
CA ARG A 236 1.25 -9.27 14.47
C ARG A 236 0.59 -9.79 13.20
N HIS A 237 1.10 -10.87 12.63
CA HIS A 237 0.54 -11.50 11.43
C HIS A 237 -0.55 -12.54 11.72
N GLY A 238 -0.89 -12.76 13.01
CA GLY A 238 -1.94 -13.69 13.42
C GLY A 238 -1.61 -15.15 13.16
N LEU A 239 -0.33 -15.52 13.16
CA LEU A 239 0.10 -16.91 13.03
C LEU A 239 0.09 -17.61 14.40
N ASP A 240 -0.55 -18.78 14.48
CA ASP A 240 -0.56 -19.61 15.68
C ASP A 240 0.75 -20.39 15.83
N TYR A 241 1.81 -19.68 16.18
CA TYR A 241 3.12 -20.27 16.38
C TYR A 241 3.17 -21.25 17.55
N LYS A 242 2.29 -21.13 18.56
CA LYS A 242 2.35 -21.97 19.77
C LYS A 242 2.07 -23.43 19.43
N ASN A 243 1.09 -23.64 18.57
CA ASN A 243 0.67 -24.97 18.16
C ASN A 243 1.27 -25.39 16.82
N ASN A 244 1.53 -24.44 15.91
CA ASN A 244 1.85 -24.77 14.53
C ASN A 244 3.32 -24.57 14.14
N LEU A 245 4.14 -23.95 15.00
CA LEU A 245 5.58 -23.87 14.76
C LEU A 245 6.22 -25.21 15.08
N ILE A 246 6.66 -25.90 14.03
CA ILE A 246 7.24 -27.24 14.14
C ILE A 246 8.76 -27.24 14.01
N GLY A 247 9.40 -26.15 13.59
CA GLY A 247 10.86 -26.11 13.43
C GLY A 247 11.45 -24.72 13.53
N GLN A 248 12.70 -24.65 13.97
CA GLN A 248 13.48 -23.42 14.12
C GLN A 248 14.93 -23.69 13.67
N ALA A 249 15.46 -22.91 12.74
CA ALA A 249 16.80 -23.11 12.18
C ALA A 249 17.62 -21.82 12.14
N TYR A 250 18.79 -21.83 12.77
CA TYR A 250 19.75 -20.71 12.81
C TYR A 250 21.15 -21.23 13.12
N ASP A 251 22.13 -20.32 13.15
CA ASP A 251 23.52 -20.62 13.43
C ASP A 251 23.77 -21.20 14.85
N GLY A 252 25.02 -21.57 15.07
CA GLY A 252 25.49 -22.20 16.30
C GLY A 252 25.87 -21.24 17.40
N ALA A 253 25.74 -19.93 17.20
CA ALA A 253 26.15 -18.94 18.18
C ALA A 253 25.45 -19.22 19.52
N ALA A 254 26.18 -19.11 20.63
CA ALA A 254 25.67 -19.51 21.95
C ALA A 254 24.36 -18.80 22.33
N VAL A 255 24.17 -17.57 21.82
CA VAL A 255 22.96 -16.77 21.97
C VAL A 255 21.76 -17.42 21.25
N MET A 256 21.97 -18.03 20.09
CA MET A 256 20.93 -18.66 19.26
C MET A 256 20.71 -20.12 19.66
N SER A 257 21.78 -20.90 19.76
CA SER A 257 21.80 -22.35 19.95
C SER A 257 21.77 -22.80 21.42
N GLY A 258 21.95 -21.88 22.37
CA GLY A 258 22.09 -22.18 23.79
C GLY A 258 20.93 -23.02 24.37
N LYS A 259 21.26 -24.15 25.00
CA LYS A 259 20.29 -25.14 25.51
C LYS A 259 19.39 -24.64 26.64
N HIS A 260 19.86 -23.66 27.43
CA HIS A 260 19.17 -23.17 28.63
C HIS A 260 18.69 -21.72 28.51
N SER A 261 19.50 -20.86 27.88
CA SER A 261 19.23 -19.43 27.80
C SER A 261 19.24 -18.88 26.37
N GLY A 262 19.48 -19.75 25.39
CA GLY A 262 19.52 -19.35 23.98
C GLY A 262 18.12 -19.16 23.40
N VAL A 263 18.05 -18.52 22.24
CA VAL A 263 16.81 -18.29 21.50
C VAL A 263 16.06 -19.60 21.28
N GLN A 264 16.76 -20.70 20.94
CA GLN A 264 16.09 -21.98 20.71
C GLN A 264 15.36 -22.55 21.94
N ALA A 265 15.94 -22.39 23.12
CA ALA A 265 15.34 -22.86 24.37
C ALA A 265 14.08 -22.07 24.68
N LYS A 266 14.14 -20.73 24.56
CA LYS A 266 13.01 -19.84 24.82
C LYS A 266 11.85 -20.01 23.84
N ILE A 267 12.13 -20.26 22.56
CA ILE A 267 11.07 -20.62 21.60
C ILE A 267 10.39 -21.90 22.04
N LYS A 268 11.17 -22.90 22.44
CA LYS A 268 10.65 -24.21 22.82
C LYS A 268 9.80 -24.17 24.10
N GLU A 269 10.01 -23.20 24.98
CA GLU A 269 9.14 -22.95 26.14
C GLU A 269 7.71 -22.54 25.74
N THR A 270 7.55 -21.82 24.62
CA THR A 270 6.24 -21.32 24.16
C THR A 270 5.63 -22.13 23.02
N ALA A 271 6.47 -22.70 22.16
CA ALA A 271 6.13 -23.56 21.03
C ALA A 271 6.85 -24.91 21.20
N PRO A 272 6.29 -25.85 21.97
CA PRO A 272 6.98 -27.08 22.37
C PRO A 272 7.36 -27.99 21.20
N PHE A 273 6.67 -27.85 20.07
CA PHE A 273 6.92 -28.63 18.85
C PHE A 273 8.05 -28.07 17.97
N ALA A 274 8.56 -26.87 18.26
CA ALA A 274 9.61 -26.23 17.46
C ALA A 274 10.97 -26.89 17.72
N PHE A 275 11.35 -27.90 16.93
CA PHE A 275 12.67 -28.52 17.07
C PHE A 275 13.76 -27.65 16.44
N TYR A 276 14.91 -27.59 17.10
CA TYR A 276 16.05 -26.82 16.64
C TYR A 276 16.89 -27.60 15.62
N ILE A 277 17.23 -26.93 14.53
CA ILE A 277 18.16 -27.40 13.50
C ILE A 277 19.35 -26.44 13.48
N HIS A 278 20.55 -26.97 13.72
CA HIS A 278 21.78 -26.22 13.60
C HIS A 278 22.13 -26.02 12.11
N CYS A 279 22.45 -24.80 11.72
CA CYS A 279 22.78 -24.45 10.33
C CYS A 279 23.89 -25.35 9.77
N SER A 280 23.58 -26.14 8.74
CA SER A 280 24.54 -27.08 8.15
C SER A 280 25.71 -26.38 7.45
N ALA A 281 25.48 -25.20 6.87
CA ALA A 281 26.56 -24.39 6.29
C ALA A 281 27.54 -23.93 7.38
N HIS A 282 27.01 -23.51 8.54
CA HIS A 282 27.85 -23.15 9.68
C HIS A 282 28.60 -24.37 10.24
N CYS A 283 27.94 -25.53 10.39
CA CYS A 283 28.60 -26.79 10.76
C CYS A 283 29.78 -27.10 9.83
N LEU A 284 29.55 -27.04 8.52
CA LEU A 284 30.57 -27.35 7.52
C LEU A 284 31.74 -26.38 7.63
N ASN A 285 31.46 -25.08 7.77
CA ASN A 285 32.49 -24.07 7.96
C ASN A 285 33.34 -24.34 9.21
N LEU A 286 32.72 -24.69 10.34
CA LEU A 286 33.45 -25.05 11.56
C LEU A 286 34.36 -26.27 11.34
N VAL A 287 33.84 -27.34 10.72
CA VAL A 287 34.64 -28.53 10.41
C VAL A 287 35.82 -28.19 9.51
N LEU A 288 35.63 -27.36 8.48
CA LEU A 288 36.70 -26.93 7.58
C LEU A 288 37.77 -26.12 8.32
N VAL A 289 37.36 -25.15 9.15
CA VAL A 289 38.27 -24.33 9.94
C VAL A 289 39.10 -25.19 10.90
N ASP A 290 38.46 -26.12 11.61
CA ASP A 290 39.16 -27.00 12.55
C ASP A 290 40.09 -27.99 11.83
N SER A 291 39.69 -28.47 10.66
CA SER A 291 40.53 -29.35 9.83
C SER A 291 41.78 -28.64 9.32
N ILE A 292 41.66 -27.36 8.91
CA ILE A 292 42.80 -26.54 8.47
C ILE A 292 43.75 -26.27 9.64
N LYS A 293 43.24 -25.91 10.82
CA LYS A 293 44.05 -25.70 12.03
C LYS A 293 44.79 -26.96 12.48
N ALA A 294 44.32 -28.13 12.12
CA ALA A 294 45.01 -29.38 12.41
C ALA A 294 46.20 -29.64 11.46
N VAL A 295 46.35 -28.88 10.37
CA VAL A 295 47.44 -29.01 9.39
C VAL A 295 48.34 -27.76 9.47
N PRO A 296 49.50 -27.84 10.13
CA PRO A 296 50.36 -26.68 10.41
C PRO A 296 50.72 -25.85 9.16
N GLU A 297 51.02 -26.51 8.04
CA GLU A 297 51.41 -25.84 6.79
C GLU A 297 50.25 -25.03 6.19
N ALA A 298 49.02 -25.55 6.32
CA ALA A 298 47.84 -24.85 5.86
C ALA A 298 47.51 -23.67 6.77
N GLU A 299 47.59 -23.87 8.10
CA GLU A 299 47.40 -22.79 9.08
C GLU A 299 48.39 -21.64 8.86
N GLU A 300 49.68 -21.93 8.66
CA GLU A 300 50.71 -20.93 8.39
C GLU A 300 50.43 -20.16 7.08
N CYS A 301 50.02 -20.86 6.02
CA CYS A 301 49.64 -20.24 4.75
C CYS A 301 48.48 -19.24 4.92
N PHE A 302 47.40 -19.65 5.59
CA PHE A 302 46.25 -18.77 5.84
C PHE A 302 46.59 -17.62 6.79
N ALA A 303 47.44 -17.84 7.80
CA ALA A 303 47.91 -16.79 8.69
C ALA A 303 48.73 -15.73 7.94
N LEU A 304 49.57 -16.14 6.99
CA LEU A 304 50.32 -15.22 6.14
C LEU A 304 49.39 -14.40 5.24
N LEU A 305 48.40 -15.04 4.60
CA LEU A 305 47.40 -14.35 3.76
C LEU A 305 46.59 -13.33 4.57
N GLN A 306 46.14 -13.71 5.78
CA GLN A 306 45.44 -12.80 6.68
C GLN A 306 46.33 -11.60 7.06
N SER A 307 47.62 -11.83 7.33
CA SER A 307 48.57 -10.77 7.67
C SER A 307 48.76 -9.79 6.49
N LEU A 308 48.89 -10.31 5.27
CA LEU A 308 48.96 -9.52 4.03
C LEU A 308 47.70 -8.69 3.80
N TYR A 309 46.52 -9.28 4.01
CA TYR A 309 45.26 -8.55 3.92
C TYR A 309 45.18 -7.40 4.93
N VAL A 310 45.54 -7.65 6.19
CA VAL A 310 45.55 -6.60 7.23
C VAL A 310 46.54 -5.49 6.89
N PHE A 311 47.73 -5.84 6.39
CA PHE A 311 48.72 -4.87 5.94
C PHE A 311 48.22 -4.00 4.78
N THR A 312 47.57 -4.61 3.78
CA THR A 312 47.08 -3.90 2.58
C THR A 312 45.81 -3.09 2.82
N SER A 313 44.94 -3.53 3.73
CA SER A 313 43.69 -2.84 4.08
C SER A 313 43.85 -1.77 5.18
N GLY A 314 44.94 -1.82 5.94
CA GLY A 314 45.33 -0.80 6.91
C GLY A 314 46.22 0.32 6.35
N SER A 315 46.62 0.23 5.07
CA SER A 315 47.35 1.24 4.29
C SER A 315 46.40 2.06 3.43
#